data_AF-A0A2M8IT20-F1
#
_entry.id   AF-A0A2M8IT20-F1
#
_cell.length_a   1.000
_cell.length_b   1.000
_cell.length_c   1.000
_cell.angle_alpha   90.00
_cell.angle_beta   90.00
_cell.angle_gamma   90.00
#
_symmetry.space_group_name_H-M   'P 1'
#
loop_
_entity.id
_entity.type
_entity.pdbx_description
1 polymer ?
#
loop_
_entity_poly.entity_id
_entity_poly.type
_entity_poly.pdbx_seq_one_letter_code
_entity_poly.pdbx_strand_id
1 'polypeptide(L)'
;MTDRDGFDELGDRAEALEDSLGAAAGMAAGFEAELRRIGGTLASTGQDVATLERGLSKGLRRAFDGLAFDGLKLSDALEHIARSMIRSTYSAAVKPVTDHVGGLIARGLGGLLPFADGAPFSQGRVMPFAKGGVVSGPVAFPMRGGTGLMGEAGPEAILPLARGPDG
;
A
#
# COMPACT_ATOMS: atom_id res chain seq x y z
N MET A 1 38.62 62.35 -65.83
CA MET A 1 37.95 62.32 -64.51
C MET A 1 37.28 60.98 -64.24
N THR A 2 36.83 60.26 -65.27
CA THR A 2 36.09 58.99 -65.18
C THR A 2 36.82 57.80 -64.55
N ASP A 3 38.15 57.67 -64.68
CA ASP A 3 38.87 56.52 -64.12
C ASP A 3 38.94 56.56 -62.59
N ARG A 4 38.95 57.75 -61.98
CA ARG A 4 39.08 57.92 -60.53
C ARG A 4 37.78 57.50 -59.81
N ASP A 5 36.64 57.85 -60.40
CA ASP A 5 35.31 57.49 -59.89
C ASP A 5 35.07 55.96 -59.88
N GLY A 6 35.65 55.22 -60.83
CA GLY A 6 35.53 53.75 -60.88
C GLY A 6 36.35 53.01 -59.81
N PHE A 7 37.47 53.59 -59.36
CA PHE A 7 38.25 53.01 -58.26
C PHE A 7 37.57 53.24 -56.90
N ASP A 8 36.90 54.39 -56.72
CA ASP A 8 36.14 54.68 -55.51
C ASP A 8 34.93 53.74 -55.38
N GLU A 9 34.17 53.51 -56.47
CA GLU A 9 33.04 52.55 -56.49
C GLU A 9 33.48 51.10 -56.22
N LEU A 10 34.68 50.71 -56.69
CA LEU A 10 35.24 49.39 -56.38
C LEU A 10 35.60 49.26 -54.89
N GLY A 11 36.09 50.33 -54.28
CA GLY A 11 36.37 50.42 -52.85
C GLY A 11 35.10 50.23 -52.01
N ASP A 12 34.03 50.97 -52.33
CA ASP A 12 32.75 50.88 -51.62
C ASP A 12 32.15 49.46 -51.70
N ARG A 13 32.27 48.81 -52.86
CA ARG A 13 31.82 47.41 -53.04
C ARG A 13 32.67 46.41 -52.28
N ALA A 14 33.98 46.65 -52.15
CA ALA A 14 34.88 45.80 -51.40
C ALA A 14 34.61 45.89 -49.89
N GLU A 15 34.34 47.09 -49.37
CA GLU A 15 33.95 47.32 -47.98
C GLU A 15 32.60 46.65 -47.66
N ALA A 16 31.59 46.81 -48.53
CA ALA A 16 30.31 46.13 -48.38
C ALA A 16 30.43 44.59 -48.41
N LEU A 17 31.36 44.06 -49.23
CA LEU A 17 31.66 42.63 -49.27
C LEU A 17 32.34 42.17 -47.97
N GLU A 18 33.33 42.91 -47.47
CA GLU A 18 34.01 42.63 -46.21
C GLU A 18 33.02 42.57 -45.04
N ASP A 19 32.11 43.54 -44.95
CA ASP A 19 31.04 43.55 -43.95
C ASP A 19 30.13 42.32 -44.06
N SER A 20 29.74 41.95 -45.29
CA SER A 20 28.89 40.78 -45.52
C SER A 20 29.59 39.46 -45.16
N LEU A 21 30.88 39.34 -45.43
CA LEU A 21 31.70 38.19 -45.08
C LEU A 21 31.94 38.12 -43.57
N GLY A 22 32.16 39.27 -42.91
CA GLY A 22 32.24 39.37 -41.46
C GLY A 22 30.94 38.95 -40.78
N ALA A 23 29.79 39.41 -41.29
CA ALA A 23 28.47 39.00 -40.81
C ALA A 23 28.23 37.50 -41.00
N ALA A 24 28.60 36.94 -42.17
CA ALA A 24 28.49 35.51 -42.44
C ALA A 24 29.39 34.68 -41.52
N ALA A 25 30.62 35.13 -41.26
CA ALA A 25 31.54 34.48 -40.32
C ALA A 25 30.99 34.51 -38.89
N GLY A 26 30.41 35.63 -38.46
CA GLY A 26 29.73 35.75 -37.17
C GLY A 26 28.55 34.79 -37.03
N MET A 27 27.71 34.66 -38.07
CA MET A 27 26.62 33.69 -38.10
C MET A 27 27.11 32.24 -38.04
N ALA A 28 28.19 31.91 -38.78
CA ALA A 28 28.79 30.57 -38.76
C ALA A 28 29.34 30.21 -37.37
N ALA A 29 30.02 31.15 -36.71
CA ALA A 29 30.52 30.97 -35.34
C ALA A 29 29.37 30.77 -34.33
N GLY A 30 28.28 31.54 -34.47
CA GLY A 30 27.08 31.37 -33.65
C GLY A 30 26.42 30.00 -33.86
N PHE A 31 26.34 29.53 -35.11
CA PHE A 31 25.82 28.22 -35.43
C PHE A 31 26.70 27.09 -34.87
N GLU A 32 28.03 27.20 -34.95
CA GLU A 32 28.95 26.23 -34.34
C GLU A 32 28.73 26.14 -32.82
N ALA A 33 28.60 27.29 -32.15
CA ALA A 33 28.33 27.33 -30.71
C ALA A 33 27.01 26.63 -30.36
N GLU A 34 25.97 26.79 -31.17
CA GLU A 34 24.69 26.14 -30.95
C GLU A 34 24.74 24.63 -31.23
N LEU A 35 25.46 24.19 -32.26
CA LEU A 35 25.71 22.76 -32.50
C LEU A 35 26.47 22.10 -31.34
N ARG A 36 27.46 22.79 -30.76
CA ARG A 36 28.16 22.30 -29.56
C ARG A 36 27.22 22.20 -28.36
N ARG A 37 26.32 23.17 -28.18
CA ARG A 37 25.28 23.13 -27.14
C ARG A 37 24.33 21.96 -27.33
N ILE A 38 23.81 21.77 -28.55
CA ILE A 38 22.95 20.64 -28.91
C ILE A 38 23.66 19.31 -28.65
N GLY A 39 24.94 19.20 -29.06
CA GLY A 39 25.76 18.01 -28.81
C GLY A 39 25.89 17.69 -27.32
N GLY A 40 26.08 18.71 -26.48
CA GLY A 40 26.09 18.56 -25.02
C GLY A 40 24.76 18.04 -24.45
N THR A 41 23.64 18.62 -24.88
CA THR A 41 22.29 18.19 -24.45
C THR A 41 21.95 16.77 -24.90
N LEU A 42 22.35 16.39 -26.12
CA LEU A 42 22.15 15.02 -26.62
C LEU A 42 22.99 14.01 -25.84
N ALA A 43 24.22 14.37 -25.47
CA ALA A 43 25.07 13.52 -24.65
C ALA A 43 24.49 13.29 -23.25
N SER A 44 23.97 14.34 -22.58
CA SER A 44 23.32 14.19 -21.27
C SER A 44 22.03 13.36 -21.37
N THR A 45 21.20 13.62 -22.37
CA THR A 45 19.99 12.83 -22.64
C THR A 45 20.32 11.35 -22.84
N GLY A 46 21.41 11.03 -23.54
CA GLY A 46 21.87 9.66 -23.71
C GLY A 46 22.24 8.96 -22.38
N GLN A 47 22.86 9.69 -21.45
CA GLN A 47 23.19 9.18 -20.11
C GLN A 47 21.93 8.93 -19.27
N ASP A 48 20.93 9.81 -19.38
CA ASP A 48 19.65 9.67 -18.69
C ASP A 48 18.87 8.45 -19.21
N VAL A 49 18.83 8.26 -20.53
CA VAL A 49 18.22 7.07 -21.16
C VAL A 49 18.91 5.78 -20.69
N ALA A 50 20.23 5.74 -20.66
CA ALA A 50 20.97 4.58 -20.15
C ALA A 50 20.68 4.30 -18.67
N THR A 51 20.40 5.35 -17.88
CA THR A 51 20.00 5.21 -16.47
C THR A 51 18.59 4.68 -16.33
N LEU A 52 17.65 5.20 -17.13
CA LEU A 52 16.28 4.72 -17.19
C LEU A 52 16.22 3.25 -17.62
N GLU A 53 16.97 2.86 -18.66
CA GLU A 53 17.04 1.48 -19.15
C GLU A 53 17.49 0.50 -18.05
N ARG A 54 18.55 0.85 -17.32
CA ARG A 54 19.05 0.06 -16.19
C ARG A 54 18.00 -0.02 -15.06
N GLY A 55 17.35 1.10 -14.75
CA GLY A 55 16.30 1.17 -13.74
C GLY A 55 15.10 0.29 -14.11
N LEU A 56 14.63 0.40 -15.34
CA LEU A 56 13.53 -0.38 -15.89
C LEU A 56 13.86 -1.88 -15.91
N SER A 57 15.03 -2.26 -16.41
CA SER A 57 15.47 -3.66 -16.45
C SER A 57 15.52 -4.28 -15.05
N LYS A 58 16.06 -3.53 -14.07
CA LYS A 58 16.10 -3.97 -12.67
C LYS A 58 14.71 -4.06 -12.05
N GLY A 59 13.85 -3.08 -12.31
CA GLY A 59 12.46 -3.06 -11.84
C GLY A 59 11.66 -4.23 -12.41
N LEU A 60 11.76 -4.45 -13.71
CA LEU A 60 11.11 -5.55 -14.41
C LEU A 60 11.60 -6.91 -13.89
N ARG A 61 12.92 -7.10 -13.77
CA ARG A 61 13.50 -8.31 -13.17
C ARG A 61 12.97 -8.55 -11.76
N ARG A 62 12.87 -7.50 -10.94
CA ARG A 62 12.34 -7.62 -9.58
C ARG A 62 10.85 -7.93 -9.53
N ALA A 63 10.07 -7.40 -10.46
CA ALA A 63 8.65 -7.75 -10.61
C ALA A 63 8.48 -9.22 -11.03
N PHE A 64 9.30 -9.70 -11.98
CA PHE A 64 9.33 -11.12 -12.37
C PHE A 64 9.80 -12.02 -11.23
N ASP A 65 10.88 -11.66 -10.54
CA ASP A 65 11.36 -12.40 -9.36
C ASP A 65 10.28 -12.45 -8.28
N GLY A 66 9.60 -11.33 -8.02
CA GLY A 66 8.46 -11.29 -7.08
C GLY A 66 7.33 -12.22 -7.53
N LEU A 67 6.93 -12.19 -8.79
CA LEU A 67 5.87 -13.07 -9.28
C LEU A 67 6.27 -14.57 -9.24
N ALA A 68 7.49 -14.90 -9.64
CA ALA A 68 7.97 -16.28 -9.73
C ALA A 68 8.29 -16.87 -8.34
N PHE A 69 8.90 -16.10 -7.45
CA PHE A 69 9.30 -16.56 -6.12
C PHE A 69 8.25 -16.26 -5.05
N ASP A 70 7.59 -15.10 -5.04
CA ASP A 70 6.47 -14.83 -4.12
C ASP A 70 5.14 -15.43 -4.62
N GLY A 71 5.07 -15.92 -5.86
CA GLY A 71 4.03 -16.87 -6.29
C GLY A 71 4.00 -18.14 -5.43
N LEU A 72 5.13 -18.52 -4.83
CA LEU A 72 5.19 -19.61 -3.84
C LEU A 72 4.56 -19.20 -2.49
N LYS A 73 4.50 -17.90 -2.16
CA LYS A 73 3.78 -17.41 -0.96
C LYS A 73 2.28 -17.28 -1.20
N LEU A 74 1.84 -17.16 -2.45
CA LEU A 74 0.42 -17.24 -2.77
C LEU A 74 -0.11 -18.65 -2.48
N SER A 75 0.65 -19.71 -2.77
CA SER A 75 0.29 -21.07 -2.33
C SER A 75 0.22 -21.17 -0.81
N ASP A 76 1.15 -20.57 -0.06
CA ASP A 76 1.10 -20.56 1.40
C ASP A 76 -0.15 -19.82 1.93
N ALA A 77 -0.51 -18.70 1.30
CA ALA A 77 -1.71 -17.94 1.65
C ALA A 77 -3.00 -18.72 1.32
N LEU A 78 -3.08 -19.36 0.15
CA LEU A 78 -4.20 -20.21 -0.24
C LEU A 78 -4.30 -21.47 0.63
N GLU A 79 -3.18 -22.07 1.02
CA GLU A 79 -3.14 -23.19 1.94
C GLU A 79 -3.62 -22.78 3.33
N HIS A 80 -3.25 -21.60 3.80
CA HIS A 80 -3.75 -21.05 5.06
C HIS A 80 -5.26 -20.82 5.03
N ILE A 81 -5.79 -20.30 3.91
CA ILE A 81 -7.22 -20.12 3.70
C ILE A 81 -7.94 -21.48 3.65
N ALA A 82 -7.41 -22.46 2.91
CA ALA A 82 -7.96 -23.81 2.83
C ALA A 82 -8.00 -24.50 4.20
N ARG A 83 -6.91 -24.43 4.97
CA ARG A 83 -6.85 -24.95 6.35
C ARG A 83 -7.84 -24.24 7.27
N SER A 84 -8.03 -22.93 7.09
CA SER A 84 -9.02 -22.16 7.86
C SER A 84 -10.46 -22.53 7.51
N MET A 85 -10.76 -22.75 6.22
CA MET A 85 -12.07 -23.24 5.79
C MET A 85 -12.36 -24.65 6.33
N ILE A 86 -11.40 -25.58 6.21
CA ILE A 86 -11.57 -26.96 6.73
C ILE A 86 -11.83 -26.94 8.23
N ARG A 87 -11.06 -26.14 8.99
CA ARG A 87 -11.22 -26.03 10.44
C ARG A 87 -12.55 -25.39 10.83
N SER A 88 -12.98 -24.37 10.08
CA SER A 88 -14.28 -23.71 10.27
C SER A 88 -15.42 -24.70 10.05
N THR A 89 -15.44 -25.39 8.91
CA THR A 89 -16.48 -26.37 8.57
C THR A 89 -16.49 -27.56 9.53
N TYR A 90 -15.32 -28.09 9.91
CA TYR A 90 -15.23 -29.16 10.91
C TYR A 90 -15.76 -28.71 12.27
N SER A 91 -15.38 -27.52 12.72
CA SER A 91 -15.86 -26.97 13.98
C SER A 91 -17.37 -26.74 13.97
N ALA A 92 -17.94 -26.29 12.85
CA ALA A 92 -19.38 -26.11 12.67
C ALA A 92 -20.15 -27.45 12.64
N ALA A 93 -19.54 -28.51 12.12
CA ALA A 93 -20.14 -29.85 12.07
C ALA A 93 -20.09 -30.59 13.42
N VAL A 94 -19.03 -30.39 14.21
CA VAL A 94 -18.83 -31.11 15.48
C VAL A 94 -19.42 -30.37 16.68
N LYS A 95 -19.44 -29.02 16.65
CA LYS A 95 -20.06 -28.20 17.71
C LYS A 95 -21.42 -28.70 18.17
N PRO A 96 -22.39 -29.00 17.26
CA PRO A 96 -23.72 -29.41 17.68
C PRO A 96 -23.72 -30.69 18.51
N VAL A 97 -22.83 -31.64 18.19
CA VAL A 97 -22.73 -32.92 18.92
C VAL A 97 -22.05 -32.71 20.27
N THR A 98 -20.97 -31.92 20.31
CA THR A 98 -20.28 -31.59 21.56
C THR A 98 -21.18 -30.77 22.50
N ASP A 99 -21.95 -29.83 21.96
CA ASP A 99 -22.89 -29.00 22.71
C ASP A 99 -24.11 -29.82 23.18
N HIS A 100 -24.59 -30.78 22.38
CA HIS A 100 -25.68 -31.66 22.80
C HIS A 100 -25.24 -32.65 23.88
N VAL A 101 -24.07 -33.29 23.73
CA VAL A 101 -23.54 -34.24 24.71
C VAL A 101 -23.13 -33.53 25.99
N GLY A 102 -22.46 -32.37 25.88
CA GLY A 102 -22.13 -31.52 27.03
C GLY A 102 -23.38 -30.99 27.74
N GLY A 103 -24.41 -30.59 26.98
CA GLY A 103 -25.69 -30.14 27.52
C GLY A 103 -26.50 -31.25 28.20
N LEU A 104 -26.42 -32.50 27.73
CA LEU A 104 -27.08 -33.65 28.35
C LEU A 104 -26.36 -34.12 29.62
N ILE A 105 -25.02 -34.09 29.64
CA ILE A 105 -24.23 -34.40 30.84
C ILE A 105 -24.45 -33.32 31.93
N ALA A 106 -24.50 -32.04 31.55
CA ALA A 106 -24.80 -30.95 32.47
C ALA A 106 -26.24 -31.03 33.03
N ARG A 107 -27.22 -31.44 32.21
CA ARG A 107 -28.60 -31.68 32.68
C ARG A 107 -28.73 -32.92 33.57
N GLY A 108 -27.92 -33.96 33.34
CA GLY A 108 -27.89 -35.17 34.17
C GLY A 108 -27.34 -34.96 35.59
N LEU A 109 -26.48 -33.95 35.78
CA LEU A 109 -25.93 -33.60 37.10
C LEU A 109 -26.65 -32.43 37.78
N GLY A 110 -27.41 -31.61 37.04
CA GLY A 110 -28.17 -30.46 37.56
C GLY A 110 -29.59 -30.78 38.06
N GLY A 111 -30.09 -32.00 37.89
CA GLY A 111 -31.48 -32.39 38.19
C GLY A 111 -31.79 -32.69 39.67
N LEU A 112 -30.90 -32.39 40.62
CA LEU A 112 -31.03 -32.82 42.01
C LEU A 112 -31.03 -31.69 43.06
N LEU A 113 -31.16 -30.42 42.68
CA LEU A 113 -31.35 -29.33 43.64
C LEU A 113 -32.45 -28.35 43.18
N PRO A 114 -33.53 -28.18 43.94
CA PRO A 114 -34.61 -27.27 43.61
C PRO A 114 -34.30 -25.89 44.19
N PHE A 115 -33.73 -25.00 43.39
CA PHE A 115 -33.69 -23.58 43.72
C PHE A 115 -34.00 -22.76 42.47
N ALA A 116 -35.30 -22.61 42.24
CA ALA A 116 -35.85 -21.44 41.57
C ALA A 116 -35.60 -20.21 42.49
N ASP A 117 -35.25 -19.09 41.87
CA ASP A 117 -35.08 -17.74 42.45
C ASP A 117 -33.78 -17.39 43.20
N GLY A 118 -32.74 -17.01 42.42
CA GLY A 118 -32.09 -15.69 42.58
C GLY A 118 -30.89 -15.49 43.53
N ALA A 119 -29.74 -15.19 42.91
CA ALA A 119 -28.55 -14.45 43.39
C ALA A 119 -27.48 -15.21 44.23
N PRO A 120 -26.22 -15.20 43.75
CA PRO A 120 -25.29 -14.20 44.27
C PRO A 120 -24.32 -13.65 43.19
N PHE A 121 -24.61 -12.44 42.69
CA PHE A 121 -23.56 -11.54 42.22
C PHE A 121 -23.09 -10.68 43.39
N SER A 122 -22.15 -11.19 44.17
CA SER A 122 -21.34 -10.38 45.09
C SER A 122 -20.11 -11.19 45.50
N GLN A 123 -19.04 -11.11 44.70
CA GLN A 123 -17.63 -10.98 45.15
C GLN A 123 -16.60 -11.25 44.04
N GLY A 124 -16.65 -10.42 42.99
CA GLY A 124 -15.49 -9.60 42.59
C GLY A 124 -14.14 -10.28 42.29
N ARG A 125 -14.05 -11.11 41.24
CA ARG A 125 -12.83 -11.17 40.42
C ARG A 125 -13.18 -11.04 38.94
N VAL A 126 -13.20 -9.80 38.47
CA VAL A 126 -13.16 -9.48 37.04
C VAL A 126 -11.69 -9.58 36.61
N MET A 127 -11.40 -10.45 35.65
CA MET A 127 -10.16 -10.38 34.87
C MET A 127 -10.38 -9.40 33.71
N PRO A 128 -9.76 -8.21 33.69
CA PRO A 128 -9.97 -7.26 32.60
C PRO A 128 -9.23 -7.72 31.32
N PHE A 129 -9.90 -7.60 30.17
CA PHE A 129 -9.30 -7.73 28.83
C PHE A 129 -8.50 -6.46 28.49
N ALA A 130 -7.38 -6.24 29.16
CA ALA A 130 -6.56 -5.02 29.04
C ALA A 130 -5.79 -4.85 27.71
N LYS A 131 -6.05 -5.67 26.67
CA LYS A 131 -5.25 -5.67 25.43
C LYS A 131 -6.00 -5.32 24.14
N GLY A 132 -7.31 -5.09 24.20
CA GLY A 132 -8.11 -4.99 22.98
C GLY A 132 -8.20 -6.35 22.28
N GLY A 133 -9.41 -6.71 21.86
CA GLY A 133 -9.67 -8.00 21.24
C GLY A 133 -10.90 -7.91 20.37
N VAL A 134 -10.90 -8.71 19.30
CA VAL A 134 -12.09 -8.92 18.48
C VAL A 134 -12.86 -10.07 19.10
N VAL A 135 -14.14 -9.86 19.40
CA VAL A 135 -15.03 -10.94 19.85
C VAL A 135 -15.44 -11.70 18.60
N SER A 136 -14.80 -12.84 18.35
CA SER A 136 -15.03 -13.66 17.14
C SER A 136 -16.15 -14.71 17.31
N GLY A 137 -16.92 -14.64 18.38
CA GLY A 137 -18.03 -15.56 18.67
C GLY A 137 -18.81 -15.14 19.93
N PRO A 138 -19.98 -15.75 20.21
CA PRO A 138 -20.90 -15.28 21.23
C PRO A 138 -20.27 -15.32 22.63
N VAL A 139 -20.16 -14.17 23.30
CA VAL A 139 -19.63 -14.05 24.66
C VAL A 139 -20.74 -13.54 25.57
N ALA A 140 -21.11 -14.35 26.55
CA ALA A 140 -22.08 -13.98 27.56
C ALA A 140 -21.41 -13.16 28.67
N PHE A 141 -21.99 -12.00 29.00
CA PHE A 141 -21.58 -11.20 30.15
C PHE A 141 -22.77 -10.91 31.07
N PRO A 142 -22.54 -10.83 32.39
CA PRO A 142 -23.63 -10.64 33.33
C PRO A 142 -24.20 -9.21 33.27
N MET A 143 -25.53 -9.09 33.26
CA MET A 143 -26.25 -7.81 33.36
C MET A 143 -27.26 -7.83 34.51
N ARG A 144 -27.63 -6.66 35.04
CA ARG A 144 -28.64 -6.60 36.11
C ARG A 144 -30.01 -6.97 35.53
N GLY A 145 -30.50 -8.16 35.86
CA GLY A 145 -31.80 -8.67 35.39
C GLY A 145 -31.73 -9.61 34.18
N GLY A 146 -30.54 -10.06 33.76
CA GLY A 146 -30.39 -11.01 32.66
C GLY A 146 -28.93 -11.26 32.26
N THR A 147 -28.73 -12.01 31.18
CA THR A 147 -27.42 -12.24 30.57
C THR A 147 -27.35 -11.45 29.27
N GLY A 148 -26.37 -10.56 29.14
CA GLY A 148 -26.07 -9.90 27.87
C GLY A 148 -25.26 -10.83 26.98
N LEU A 149 -25.53 -10.79 25.67
CA LEU A 149 -24.76 -11.52 24.66
C LEU A 149 -24.05 -10.51 23.77
N MET A 150 -22.74 -10.70 23.56
CA MET A 150 -21.93 -9.89 22.65
C MET A 150 -21.47 -10.73 21.47
N GLY A 151 -21.32 -10.13 20.27
CA GLY A 151 -20.86 -10.84 19.07
C GLY A 151 -21.92 -11.72 18.40
N GLU A 152 -23.20 -11.35 18.51
CA GLU A 152 -24.32 -12.06 17.88
C GLU A 152 -24.55 -11.66 16.40
N ALA A 153 -24.02 -10.51 15.96
CA ALA A 153 -24.14 -10.01 14.58
C ALA A 153 -22.87 -10.14 13.72
N GLY A 154 -21.87 -10.91 14.18
CA GLY A 154 -20.57 -11.07 13.51
C GLY A 154 -19.40 -10.50 14.33
N PRO A 155 -18.18 -10.42 13.75
CA PRO A 155 -17.00 -9.92 14.47
C PRO A 155 -17.17 -8.46 14.91
N GLU A 156 -17.31 -8.24 16.21
CA GLU A 156 -17.41 -6.91 16.82
C GLU A 156 -16.08 -6.50 17.43
N ALA A 157 -15.65 -5.26 17.19
CA ALA A 157 -14.43 -4.71 17.75
C ALA A 157 -14.72 -4.07 19.11
N ILE A 158 -14.06 -4.54 20.18
CA ILE A 158 -14.07 -3.85 21.47
C ILE A 158 -13.07 -2.69 21.40
N LEU A 159 -13.56 -1.49 21.15
CA LEU A 159 -12.76 -0.28 21.24
C LEU A 159 -12.70 0.22 22.69
N PRO A 160 -11.50 0.48 23.24
CA PRO A 160 -11.38 1.19 24.49
C PRO A 160 -11.82 2.63 24.26
N LEU A 161 -13.06 2.95 24.61
CA LEU A 161 -13.52 4.33 24.68
C LEU A 161 -12.86 4.97 25.89
N ALA A 162 -11.71 5.60 25.66
CA ALA A 162 -11.19 6.60 26.59
C ALA A 162 -12.10 7.82 26.49
N ARG A 163 -12.66 8.25 27.62
CA ARG A 163 -13.42 9.52 27.65
C ARG A 163 -12.44 10.66 27.39
N GLY A 164 -12.86 11.65 26.60
CA GLY A 164 -12.15 12.92 26.51
C GLY A 164 -12.21 13.67 27.84
N PRO A 165 -11.46 14.78 27.99
CA PRO A 165 -11.44 15.58 29.23
C PRO A 165 -12.82 16.05 29.73
N ASP A 166 -13.83 16.07 28.86
CA ASP A 166 -15.17 16.59 29.17
C ASP A 166 -16.24 15.52 29.45
N GLY A 167 -15.87 14.24 29.46
CA GLY A 167 -16.75 13.13 29.88
C GLY A 167 -17.65 12.51 28.82
#